data_AF-A0A3D1X1G7-F1
#
_entry.id   AF-A0A3D1X1G7-F1
#
_cell.length_a   1.000
_cell.length_b   1.000
_cell.length_c   1.000
_cell.angle_alpha   90.00
_cell.angle_beta   90.00
_cell.angle_gamma   90.00
#
_symmetry.space_group_name_H-M   'P 1'
#
loop_
_entity.id
_entity.type
_entity.pdbx_description
1 polymer ?
#
loop_
_entity_poly.entity_id
_entity_poly.type
_entity_poly.pdbx_seq_one_letter_code
_entity_poly.pdbx_strand_id
1 'polypeptide(L)'
;MTVDVLTKNPALESLFIDPQQVITLDANFLIPPDRSMHLIPGISFPQFQAIWLDPIFQLFPHLAVHEAVRDELVSQDIKTFIQIKVNAMPSEIIIHKDSE
;
A
#
# COMPACT_ATOMS: atom_id res chain seq x y z
N MET A 1 -23.54 5.88 3.65
CA MET A 1 -22.50 6.34 2.71
C MET A 1 -23.11 6.37 1.33
N THR A 2 -23.09 7.52 0.65
CA THR A 2 -23.58 7.64 -0.74
C THR A 2 -22.36 7.72 -1.63
N VAL A 3 -22.24 6.83 -2.60
CA VAL A 3 -21.11 6.80 -3.55
C VAL A 3 -21.58 7.44 -4.85
N ASP A 4 -20.86 8.45 -5.33
CA ASP A 4 -21.09 9.02 -6.65
C ASP A 4 -20.50 8.09 -7.71
N VAL A 5 -21.35 7.65 -8.63
CA VAL A 5 -20.99 6.78 -9.77
C VAL A 5 -21.13 7.48 -11.11
N LEU A 6 -21.61 8.73 -11.12
CA LEU A 6 -21.81 9.53 -12.32
C LEU A 6 -20.57 10.38 -12.62
N THR A 7 -19.94 10.91 -11.57
CA THR A 7 -18.74 11.73 -11.70
C THR A 7 -17.51 10.86 -11.55
N LYS A 8 -16.59 10.95 -12.51
CA LYS A 8 -15.29 10.30 -12.40
C LYS A 8 -14.44 10.99 -11.34
N ASN A 9 -13.65 10.21 -10.59
CA ASN A 9 -12.70 10.76 -9.63
C ASN A 9 -11.46 11.30 -10.36
N PRO A 10 -11.18 12.61 -10.34
CA PRO A 10 -10.04 13.19 -11.06
C PRO A 10 -8.68 12.65 -10.57
N ALA A 11 -8.56 12.31 -9.28
CA ALA A 11 -7.35 11.72 -8.73
C ALA A 11 -7.11 10.33 -9.34
N LEU A 12 -8.16 9.52 -9.46
CA LEU A 12 -8.07 8.21 -10.12
C LEU A 12 -7.74 8.35 -11.61
N GLU A 13 -8.36 9.31 -12.32
CA GLU A 13 -8.00 9.56 -13.72
C GLU A 13 -6.54 9.97 -13.88
N SER A 14 -6.01 10.77 -12.96
CA SER A 14 -4.62 11.21 -13.01
C SER A 14 -3.63 10.04 -12.93
N LEU A 15 -3.96 8.95 -12.21
CA LEU A 15 -3.14 7.73 -12.12
C LEU A 15 -2.87 7.09 -13.48
N PHE A 16 -3.83 7.18 -14.40
CA PHE A 16 -3.68 6.64 -15.75
C PHE A 16 -2.97 7.60 -16.71
N ILE A 17 -3.00 8.90 -16.42
CA ILE A 17 -2.36 9.93 -17.25
C ILE A 17 -0.87 10.04 -16.94
N ASP A 18 -0.50 9.97 -15.65
CA ASP A 18 0.88 10.02 -15.20
C ASP A 18 1.24 8.80 -14.33
N PRO A 19 1.75 7.72 -14.93
CA PRO A 19 2.20 6.54 -14.20
C PRO A 19 3.44 6.79 -13.32
N GLN A 20 4.13 7.93 -13.47
CA GLN A 20 5.31 8.28 -12.70
C GLN A 20 4.97 9.11 -11.44
N GLN A 21 3.70 9.39 -11.19
CA GLN A 21 3.33 10.12 -9.99
C GLN A 21 3.65 9.34 -8.71
N VAL A 22 3.96 10.07 -7.65
CA VAL A 22 4.15 9.48 -6.32
C VAL A 22 2.78 9.16 -5.72
N ILE A 23 2.54 7.90 -5.37
CA ILE A 23 1.29 7.44 -4.74
C ILE A 23 1.57 7.16 -3.27
N THR A 24 0.93 7.93 -2.39
CA THR A 24 1.02 7.68 -0.94
C THR A 24 0.01 6.63 -0.51
N LEU A 25 0.49 5.59 0.15
CA LEU A 25 -0.28 4.46 0.66
C LEU A 25 -0.59 4.65 2.14
N ASP A 26 -1.79 4.24 2.52
CA ASP A 26 -2.26 4.14 3.90
C ASP A 26 -1.92 2.75 4.49
N ALA A 27 -1.86 2.63 5.83
CA ALA A 27 -1.59 1.38 6.54
C ALA A 27 -2.55 0.26 6.13
N ASN A 28 -3.84 0.59 5.95
CA ASN A 28 -4.87 -0.36 5.53
C ASN A 28 -4.59 -1.01 4.16
N PHE A 29 -3.75 -0.40 3.33
CA PHE A 29 -3.35 -0.96 2.04
C PHE A 29 -2.33 -2.10 2.20
N LEU A 30 -1.55 -2.08 3.28
CA LEU A 30 -0.45 -3.01 3.57
C LEU A 30 -0.86 -4.16 4.49
N ILE A 31 -1.98 -4.01 5.20
CA ILE A 31 -2.45 -4.96 6.20
C ILE A 31 -3.39 -5.98 5.52
N PRO A 32 -3.11 -7.29 5.61
CA PRO A 32 -4.01 -8.31 5.09
C PRO A 32 -5.40 -8.20 5.75
N PRO A 33 -6.48 -8.35 4.98
CA PRO A 33 -7.82 -8.29 5.56
C PRO A 33 -8.06 -9.46 6.52
N ASP A 34 -8.39 -9.15 7.76
CA ASP A 34 -8.86 -10.12 8.75
C ASP A 34 -10.39 -10.13 8.81
N ARG A 35 -10.98 -11.30 8.59
CA ARG A 35 -12.42 -11.55 8.68
C ARG A 35 -12.75 -12.66 9.69
N SER A 36 -11.85 -12.90 10.64
CA SER A 36 -12.01 -13.86 11.73
C SER A 36 -13.34 -13.70 12.48
N MET A 37 -13.82 -12.45 12.66
CA MET A 37 -15.12 -12.14 13.27
C MET A 37 -16.34 -12.77 12.56
N HIS A 38 -16.20 -13.15 11.28
CA HIS A 38 -17.25 -13.79 10.50
C HIS A 38 -17.01 -15.28 10.24
N LEU A 39 -16.11 -15.92 11.00
CA LEU A 39 -15.67 -17.31 10.80
C LEU A 39 -15.09 -17.56 9.39
N ILE A 40 -14.68 -16.51 8.69
CA ILE A 40 -13.99 -16.58 7.41
C ILE A 40 -12.49 -16.54 7.72
N PRO A 41 -11.71 -17.55 7.29
CA PRO A 41 -10.26 -17.51 7.44
C PRO A 41 -9.69 -16.23 6.83
N GLY A 42 -8.85 -15.52 7.58
CA GLY A 42 -8.11 -14.37 7.07
C GLY A 42 -7.15 -14.78 5.95
N ILE A 43 -6.77 -13.80 5.11
CA ILE A 43 -5.76 -14.03 4.08
C ILE A 43 -4.39 -14.01 4.77
N SER A 44 -3.62 -15.07 4.62
CA SER A 44 -2.24 -15.12 5.15
C SER A 44 -1.37 -14.04 4.48
N PHE A 45 -0.39 -13.50 5.20
CA PHE A 45 0.49 -12.48 4.62
C PHE A 45 1.20 -12.93 3.33
N PRO A 46 1.75 -14.16 3.21
CA PRO A 46 2.38 -14.61 1.95
C PRO A 46 1.40 -14.62 0.77
N GLN A 47 0.15 -15.03 0.99
CA GLN A 47 -0.88 -14.99 -0.05
C GLN A 47 -1.25 -13.55 -0.40
N PHE A 48 -1.46 -12.70 0.60
CA PHE A 48 -1.76 -11.29 0.41
C PHE A 48 -0.65 -10.57 -0.35
N GLN A 49 0.61 -10.83 0.00
CA GLN A 49 1.76 -10.29 -0.69
C GLN A 49 1.74 -10.68 -2.18
N ALA A 50 1.63 -11.97 -2.49
CA ALA A 50 1.69 -12.46 -3.87
C ALA A 50 0.54 -11.94 -4.75
N ILE A 51 -0.67 -11.80 -4.21
CA ILE A 51 -1.87 -11.43 -5.00
C ILE A 51 -2.14 -9.93 -5.03
N TRP A 52 -1.65 -9.17 -4.04
CA TRP A 52 -1.97 -7.76 -3.85
C TRP A 52 -0.73 -6.87 -3.86
N LEU A 53 0.21 -7.10 -2.95
CA LEU A 53 1.36 -6.20 -2.81
C LEU A 53 2.34 -6.31 -3.98
N ASP A 54 2.73 -7.52 -4.36
CA ASP A 54 3.71 -7.72 -5.44
C ASP A 54 3.24 -7.10 -6.77
N PRO A 55 1.99 -7.29 -7.24
CA PRO A 55 1.49 -6.60 -8.43
C PRO A 55 1.50 -5.08 -8.33
N ILE A 56 1.16 -4.52 -7.16
CA ILE A 56 1.13 -3.07 -6.95
C ILE A 56 2.55 -2.49 -7.02
N PHE A 57 3.50 -3.10 -6.33
CA PHE A 57 4.91 -2.67 -6.34
C PHE A 57 5.59 -2.91 -7.71
N GLN A 58 5.10 -3.85 -8.51
CA GLN A 58 5.56 -4.05 -9.89
C GLN A 58 5.00 -3.00 -10.86
N LEU A 59 3.76 -2.56 -10.65
CA LEU A 59 3.06 -1.66 -11.57
C LEU A 59 3.39 -0.18 -11.31
N PHE A 60 3.49 0.21 -10.05
CA PHE A 60 3.68 1.61 -9.65
C PHE A 60 5.13 1.85 -9.21
N PRO A 61 5.90 2.66 -9.95
CA PRO A 61 7.32 2.85 -9.70
C PRO A 61 7.63 3.74 -8.49
N HIS A 62 6.69 4.60 -8.08
CA HIS A 62 6.89 5.59 -7.01
C HIS A 62 5.81 5.46 -5.94
N LEU A 63 5.93 4.43 -5.11
CA LEU A 63 5.10 4.27 -3.94
C LEU A 63 5.71 5.00 -2.75
N ALA A 64 4.87 5.58 -1.90
CA ALA A 64 5.28 6.25 -0.68
C ALA A 64 4.42 5.82 0.50
N VAL A 65 4.97 5.86 1.70
CA VAL A 65 4.23 5.74 2.97
C VAL A 65 4.69 6.81 3.94
N HIS A 66 3.81 7.24 4.82
CA HIS A 66 4.17 8.13 5.91
C HIS A 66 4.94 7.38 7.00
N GLU A 67 5.85 8.04 7.73
CA GLU A 67 6.56 7.43 8.86
C GLU A 67 5.60 6.91 9.94
N ALA A 68 4.52 7.65 10.20
CA ALA A 68 3.45 7.21 11.11
C ALA A 68 2.79 5.89 10.65
N VAL A 69 2.56 5.71 9.34
CA VAL A 69 2.02 4.46 8.79
C VAL A 69 2.99 3.30 9.05
N ARG A 70 4.30 3.54 8.89
CA ARG A 70 5.32 2.52 9.17
C ARG A 70 5.30 2.11 10.65
N ASP A 71 5.09 3.07 11.55
CA ASP A 71 5.07 2.85 12.99
C ASP A 71 3.77 2.16 13.45
N GLU A 72 2.66 2.38 12.76
CA GLU A 72 1.36 1.72 12.98
C GLU A 72 1.35 0.23 12.59
N LEU A 73 2.23 -0.20 11.68
CA LEU A 73 2.33 -1.60 11.32
C LEU A 73 2.68 -2.42 12.57
N VAL A 74 1.86 -3.40 12.93
CA VAL A 74 2.11 -4.26 14.10
C VAL A 74 2.76 -5.60 13.73
N SER A 75 2.52 -6.10 12.52
CA SER A 75 3.04 -7.39 12.06
C SER A 75 4.51 -7.30 11.63
N GLN A 76 5.33 -8.21 12.17
CA GLN A 76 6.75 -8.29 11.83
C GLN A 76 6.97 -8.63 10.34
N ASP A 77 6.09 -9.42 9.74
CA ASP A 77 6.20 -9.79 8.33
C ASP A 77 6.03 -8.56 7.42
N ILE A 78 5.03 -7.72 7.72
CA ILE A 78 4.77 -6.50 6.95
C ILE A 78 5.91 -5.49 7.15
N LYS A 79 6.41 -5.34 8.39
CA LYS A 79 7.58 -4.48 8.66
C LYS A 79 8.81 -4.93 7.87
N THR A 80 9.06 -6.24 7.85
CA THR A 80 10.20 -6.82 7.13
C THR A 80 10.05 -6.61 5.64
N PHE A 81 8.85 -6.82 5.09
CA PHE A 81 8.54 -6.54 3.69
C PHE A 81 8.81 -5.07 3.33
N ILE A 82 8.26 -4.11 4.07
CA ILE A 82 8.49 -2.67 3.81
C ILE A 82 9.98 -2.34 3.93
N GLN A 83 10.67 -2.87 4.93
CA GLN A 83 12.10 -2.61 5.10
C GLN A 83 12.94 -3.15 3.92
N ILE A 84 12.59 -4.31 3.36
CA ILE A 84 13.21 -4.84 2.14
C ILE A 84 12.99 -3.88 0.97
N LYS A 85 11.76 -3.38 0.81
CA LYS A 85 11.40 -2.45 -0.28
C LYS A 85 12.09 -1.10 -0.17
N VAL A 86 12.26 -0.58 1.05
CA VAL A 86 13.05 0.64 1.34
C VAL A 86 14.53 0.45 1.01
N ASN A 87 15.07 -0.74 1.30
CA ASN A 87 16.49 -1.04 1.12
C ASN A 87 16.83 -1.52 -0.31
N ALA A 88 15.83 -1.65 -1.19
CA ALA A 88 16.05 -2.01 -2.58
C ALA A 88 16.86 -0.92 -3.31
N MET A 89 17.54 -1.31 -4.40
CA MET A 89 18.30 -0.38 -5.24
C MET A 89 17.83 -0.48 -6.70
N PRO A 90 17.08 0.50 -7.24
CA PRO A 90 16.55 1.70 -6.56
C PRO A 90 15.48 1.36 -5.50
N SER A 91 15.22 2.28 -4.57
CA SER A 91 14.18 2.07 -3.55
C SER A 91 12.82 1.88 -4.21
N GLU A 92 12.09 0.85 -3.79
CA GLU A 92 10.74 0.57 -4.30
C GLU A 92 9.66 1.29 -3.49
N ILE A 93 10.03 1.92 -2.37
CA ILE A 93 9.11 2.74 -1.57
C ILE A 93 9.81 3.92 -0.87
N ILE A 94 9.15 5.07 -0.87
CA ILE A 94 9.61 6.31 -0.25
C ILE A 94 8.99 6.43 1.14
N ILE A 95 9.77 6.86 2.13
CA ILE A 95 9.25 7.18 3.48
C ILE A 95 9.15 8.70 3.61
N HIS A 96 7.93 9.22 3.67
CA HIS A 96 7.68 10.63 4.01
C HIS A 96 7.81 10.84 5.52
N LYS A 97 8.34 12.00 5.92
CA LYS A 97 8.54 12.38 7.32
C LYS A 97 7.90 13.73 7.57
N ASP A 98 7.45 13.98 8.79
CA ASP A 98 6.82 15.26 9.16
C ASP A 98 7.82 16.44 9.13
N SER A 99 9.12 16.15 9.19
CA SER A 99 10.19 17.16 9.32
C SER A 99 10.82 17.58 7.99
N GLU A 100 10.39 17.01 6.86
CA GLU A 100 10.85 17.35 5.49
C GLU A 100 9.70 17.40 4.49
#